data_AF-A0A3B1K3K3-F1
#
_entry.id   AF-A0A3B1K3K3-F1
#
_cell.length_a   1.000
_cell.length_b   1.000
_cell.length_c   1.000
_cell.angle_alpha   90.00
_cell.angle_beta   90.00
_cell.angle_gamma   90.00
#
_symmetry.space_group_name_H-M   'P 1'
#
loop_
_entity.id
_entity.type
_entity.pdbx_description
1 polymer ?
#
loop_
_entity_poly.entity_id
_entity_poly.type
_entity_poly.pdbx_seq_one_letter_code
_entity_poly.pdbx_strand_id
1 'polypeptide(L)'
;MAQALLPVFSAFLLGLTLVSAYVEELDDKFNDFRKSEPWLVEFYAPWCEFCKTFEPIWYEVGAELKSLGSPVTVGKIDTTVYTNVATEYAIRGYPAIILLKGEKSYEYKGPRTKDGILEFTNRVAGPVVRSLTSAQLFQHATSRHDLFFLYIGGRSPLKGLYYKVAADFIIHNYFFSAPEDVLPKSVTLQEVPAVAVFKDGTYYVYNEEHDGNLSAWVDQERFRCYFQMDSFTLYQMGDRTKLVALTVLEEKNPSADSIRYKSLMEKVATEYRDHYKTDFQFGYMHGNDYINGFIMGELEIPSLIVMNMTIDGYYLPESKIETTEELLQFLSSVLDGQSQLLGGNGFLRRIKRMCYRLLTTIKTSYASAPFVTCFLFSLPLGLVLIIIWGMCTAVPVDDDSGEGALLAAGIRPEVKQRKGSAQKTIEAKKDD
;
A
#
# COMPACT_ATOMS: atom_id res chain seq x y z
N MET A 1 -38.12 -72.79 -19.57
CA MET A 1 -37.00 -73.04 -18.65
C MET A 1 -36.02 -71.90 -18.80
N ALA A 2 -35.81 -71.16 -17.71
CA ALA A 2 -35.08 -69.92 -17.65
C ALA A 2 -33.56 -70.13 -17.76
N GLN A 3 -32.87 -69.25 -18.49
CA GLN A 3 -31.45 -68.99 -18.31
C GLN A 3 -31.18 -67.49 -18.43
N ALA A 4 -30.36 -67.03 -17.49
CA ALA A 4 -30.31 -65.70 -16.92
C ALA A 4 -29.67 -64.62 -17.82
N LEU A 5 -30.28 -63.43 -17.78
CA LEU A 5 -29.67 -62.16 -18.18
C LEU A 5 -28.76 -61.69 -17.04
N LEU A 6 -27.45 -61.58 -17.30
CA LEU A 6 -26.50 -60.84 -16.47
C LEU A 6 -26.32 -59.44 -17.07
N PRO A 7 -26.44 -58.35 -16.30
CA PRO A 7 -26.19 -57.00 -16.81
C PRO A 7 -24.68 -56.71 -16.80
N VAL A 8 -24.18 -56.23 -17.93
CA VAL A 8 -22.83 -55.66 -18.06
C VAL A 8 -22.80 -54.37 -17.26
N PHE A 9 -22.20 -54.43 -16.06
CA PHE A 9 -21.81 -53.23 -15.31
C PHE A 9 -20.67 -52.54 -16.06
N SER A 10 -21.01 -51.49 -16.82
CA SER A 10 -20.01 -50.58 -17.38
C SER A 10 -19.46 -49.73 -16.23
N ALA A 11 -18.23 -50.04 -15.81
CA ALA A 11 -17.49 -49.22 -14.88
C ALA A 11 -17.14 -47.89 -15.56
N PHE A 12 -17.96 -46.86 -15.31
CA PHE A 12 -17.61 -45.48 -15.61
C PHE A 12 -16.51 -45.08 -14.62
N LEU A 13 -15.26 -45.38 -14.97
CA LEU A 13 -14.08 -44.81 -14.32
C LEU A 13 -14.12 -43.30 -14.58
N LEU A 14 -14.72 -42.57 -13.63
CA LEU A 14 -14.48 -41.14 -13.45
C LEU A 14 -12.97 -40.98 -13.28
N GLY A 15 -12.31 -40.67 -14.39
CA GLY A 15 -10.99 -40.07 -14.39
C GLY A 15 -11.10 -38.71 -13.72
N LEU A 16 -11.10 -38.70 -12.40
CA LEU A 16 -10.55 -37.60 -11.62
C LEU A 16 -9.08 -37.53 -12.02
N THR A 17 -8.79 -36.80 -13.10
CA THR A 17 -7.50 -36.17 -13.23
C THR A 17 -7.39 -35.28 -12.00
N LEU A 18 -6.70 -35.78 -10.97
CA LEU A 18 -6.06 -34.93 -9.98
C LEU A 18 -5.26 -33.92 -10.80
N VAL A 19 -5.83 -32.72 -10.97
CA VAL A 19 -5.01 -31.53 -11.10
C VAL A 19 -4.23 -31.55 -9.81
N SER A 20 -3.02 -32.11 -9.83
CA SER A 20 -2.08 -32.00 -8.74
C SER A 20 -2.01 -30.50 -8.46
N ALA A 21 -2.60 -30.08 -7.35
CA ALA A 21 -2.69 -28.67 -7.01
C ALA A 21 -1.25 -28.14 -6.99
N TYR A 22 -0.92 -27.25 -7.93
CA TYR A 22 0.43 -26.65 -8.04
C TYR A 22 0.73 -25.66 -6.90
N VAL A 23 -0.10 -25.67 -5.86
CA VAL A 23 -0.02 -24.89 -4.64
C VAL A 23 -0.13 -25.88 -3.49
N GLU A 24 0.88 -25.89 -2.62
CA GLU A 24 0.92 -26.76 -1.46
C GLU A 24 0.19 -26.14 -0.26
N GLU A 25 -0.63 -26.93 0.43
CA GLU A 25 -1.21 -26.52 1.71
C GLU A 25 -0.18 -26.75 2.81
N LEU A 26 0.19 -25.69 3.53
CA LEU A 26 1.26 -25.70 4.52
C LEU A 26 0.73 -25.79 5.94
N ASP A 27 1.54 -26.38 6.81
CA ASP A 27 1.34 -26.39 8.26
C ASP A 27 2.36 -25.50 8.98
N ASP A 28 2.34 -25.47 10.31
CA ASP A 28 3.28 -24.68 11.12
C ASP A 28 4.74 -25.18 11.06
N LYS A 29 5.01 -26.34 10.47
CA LYS A 29 6.35 -26.94 10.35
C LYS A 29 7.02 -26.65 9.03
N PHE A 30 6.37 -25.92 8.12
CA PHE A 30 6.95 -25.63 6.81
C PHE A 30 8.30 -24.89 6.87
N ASN A 31 8.53 -24.14 7.95
CA ASN A 31 9.80 -23.49 8.24
C ASN A 31 10.98 -24.46 8.37
N ASP A 32 10.73 -25.72 8.76
CA ASP A 32 11.77 -26.72 9.01
C ASP A 32 12.38 -27.25 7.72
N PHE A 33 11.57 -27.37 6.65
CA PHE A 33 12.01 -27.95 5.37
C PHE A 33 12.23 -26.94 4.24
N ARG A 34 11.72 -25.70 4.35
CA ARG A 34 11.79 -24.72 3.26
C ARG A 34 13.18 -24.19 2.93
N LYS A 35 14.19 -24.37 3.79
CA LYS A 35 15.45 -23.59 3.71
C LYS A 35 16.27 -23.79 2.43
N SER A 36 16.09 -24.91 1.72
CA SER A 36 16.86 -25.24 0.51
C SER A 36 16.36 -24.51 -0.74
N GLU A 37 15.09 -24.11 -0.78
CA GLU A 37 14.44 -23.59 -1.99
C GLU A 37 13.64 -22.32 -1.68
N PRO A 38 13.46 -21.40 -2.64
CA PRO A 38 12.59 -20.25 -2.44
C PRO A 38 11.11 -20.67 -2.41
N TRP A 39 10.35 -20.11 -1.47
CA TRP A 39 8.91 -20.36 -1.34
C TRP A 39 8.13 -19.08 -1.55
N LEU A 40 7.09 -19.13 -2.37
CA LEU A 40 6.09 -18.07 -2.49
C LEU A 40 4.84 -18.51 -1.74
N VAL A 41 4.51 -17.82 -0.65
CA VAL A 41 3.46 -18.26 0.28
C VAL A 41 2.35 -17.21 0.39
N GLU A 42 1.10 -17.68 0.26
CA GLU A 42 -0.11 -16.92 0.61
C GLU A 42 -0.50 -17.24 2.06
N PHE A 43 -0.59 -16.21 2.88
CA PHE A 43 -1.14 -16.28 4.23
C PHE A 43 -2.58 -15.80 4.17
N TYR A 44 -3.53 -16.70 4.47
CA TYR A 44 -4.95 -16.46 4.25
C TYR A 44 -5.79 -16.80 5.48
N ALA A 45 -7.07 -16.39 5.42
CA ALA A 45 -8.10 -16.78 6.37
C ALA A 45 -9.34 -17.30 5.63
N PRO A 46 -9.96 -18.41 6.06
CA PRO A 46 -11.04 -19.08 5.31
C PRO A 46 -12.33 -18.26 5.23
N TRP A 47 -12.53 -17.33 6.17
CA TRP A 47 -13.67 -16.41 6.21
C TRP A 47 -13.44 -15.12 5.40
N CYS A 48 -12.24 -14.88 4.87
CA CYS A 48 -11.90 -13.65 4.16
C CYS A 48 -12.35 -13.69 2.69
N GLU A 49 -13.30 -12.84 2.33
CA GLU A 49 -13.84 -12.77 0.96
C GLU A 49 -12.79 -12.39 -0.09
N PHE A 50 -11.83 -11.51 0.27
CA PHE A 50 -10.72 -11.15 -0.61
C PHE A 50 -9.80 -12.35 -0.89
N CYS A 51 -9.60 -13.25 0.08
CA CYS A 51 -8.81 -14.48 -0.13
C CYS A 51 -9.54 -15.42 -1.09
N LYS A 52 -10.85 -15.64 -0.89
CA LYS A 52 -11.66 -16.49 -1.78
C LYS A 52 -11.68 -15.98 -3.22
N THR A 53 -11.77 -14.66 -3.39
CA THR A 53 -11.73 -14.03 -4.72
C THR A 53 -10.34 -14.16 -5.36
N PHE A 54 -9.29 -14.16 -4.55
CA PHE A 54 -7.90 -14.23 -5.01
C PHE A 54 -7.41 -15.65 -5.29
N GLU A 55 -8.02 -16.66 -4.65
CA GLU A 55 -7.64 -18.08 -4.76
C GLU A 55 -7.45 -18.57 -6.21
N PRO A 56 -8.34 -18.28 -7.18
CA PRO A 56 -8.12 -18.70 -8.57
C PRO A 56 -6.83 -18.14 -9.17
N ILE A 57 -6.52 -16.87 -8.89
CA ILE A 57 -5.30 -16.20 -9.37
C ILE A 57 -4.06 -16.86 -8.75
N TRP A 58 -4.13 -17.23 -7.47
CA TRP A 58 -3.04 -17.91 -6.78
C TRP A 58 -2.69 -19.26 -7.39
N TYR A 59 -3.70 -20.07 -7.72
CA TYR A 59 -3.49 -21.34 -8.43
C TYR A 59 -2.92 -21.16 -9.83
N GLU A 60 -3.33 -20.12 -10.57
CA GLU A 60 -2.72 -19.81 -11.86
C GLU A 60 -1.23 -19.43 -11.73
N VAL A 61 -0.86 -18.68 -10.68
CA VAL A 61 0.54 -18.35 -10.38
C VAL A 61 1.34 -19.63 -10.12
N GLY A 62 0.82 -20.54 -9.29
CA GLY A 62 1.46 -21.84 -9.02
C GLY A 62 1.66 -22.67 -10.29
N ALA A 63 0.62 -22.77 -11.12
CA ALA A 63 0.68 -23.49 -12.39
C ALA A 63 1.72 -22.89 -13.35
N GLU A 64 1.76 -21.56 -13.49
CA GLU A 64 2.68 -20.87 -14.39
C GLU A 64 4.14 -20.98 -13.93
N LEU A 65 4.41 -20.80 -12.63
CA LEU A 65 5.77 -20.97 -12.10
C LEU A 65 6.27 -22.40 -12.33
N LYS A 66 5.39 -23.40 -12.16
CA LYS A 66 5.74 -24.79 -12.44
C LYS A 66 5.97 -25.05 -13.92
N SER A 67 5.12 -24.52 -14.80
CA SER A 67 5.22 -24.70 -16.26
C SER A 67 6.52 -24.10 -16.81
N LEU A 68 6.95 -22.97 -16.25
CA LEU A 68 8.21 -22.29 -16.59
C LEU A 68 9.46 -22.97 -15.99
N GLY A 69 9.30 -24.04 -15.19
CA GLY A 69 10.41 -24.71 -14.53
C GLY A 69 11.08 -23.85 -13.45
N SER A 70 10.32 -22.94 -12.83
CA SER A 70 10.81 -22.11 -11.73
C SER A 70 11.27 -22.98 -10.55
N PRO A 71 12.37 -22.63 -9.87
CA PRO A 71 12.78 -23.28 -8.63
C PRO A 71 11.95 -22.83 -7.42
N VAL A 72 10.94 -21.96 -7.62
CA VAL A 72 10.09 -21.44 -6.55
C VAL A 72 8.90 -22.36 -6.33
N THR A 73 8.78 -22.88 -5.11
CA THR A 73 7.60 -23.64 -4.69
C THR A 73 6.51 -22.68 -4.22
N VAL A 74 5.26 -22.94 -4.60
CA VAL A 74 4.12 -22.10 -4.23
C VAL A 74 3.31 -22.82 -3.16
N GLY A 75 3.01 -22.12 -2.07
CA GLY A 75 2.21 -22.66 -0.98
C GLY A 75 1.17 -21.67 -0.48
N LYS A 76 0.24 -22.18 0.33
CA LYS A 76 -0.70 -21.36 1.09
C LYS A 76 -0.84 -21.89 2.51
N ILE A 77 -1.15 -21.01 3.46
CA ILE A 77 -1.29 -21.36 4.87
C ILE A 77 -2.45 -20.60 5.53
N ASP A 78 -3.30 -21.35 6.24
CA ASP A 78 -4.34 -20.80 7.09
C ASP A 78 -3.76 -20.32 8.43
N THR A 79 -3.52 -19.01 8.53
CA THR A 79 -2.99 -18.39 9.75
C THR A 79 -4.03 -18.18 10.84
N THR A 80 -5.29 -18.57 10.61
CA THR A 80 -6.31 -18.65 11.68
C THR A 80 -6.19 -19.93 12.48
N VAL A 81 -5.63 -20.98 11.86
CA VAL A 81 -5.23 -22.23 12.53
C VAL A 81 -3.81 -22.07 13.10
N TYR A 82 -2.87 -21.61 12.28
CA TYR A 82 -1.45 -21.46 12.65
C TYR A 82 -1.11 -20.03 13.05
N THR A 83 -1.65 -19.58 14.18
CA THR A 83 -1.50 -18.18 14.66
C THR A 83 -0.07 -17.79 15.04
N ASN A 84 0.76 -18.77 15.40
CA ASN A 84 2.20 -18.60 15.61
C ASN A 84 2.90 -18.12 14.32
N VAL A 85 2.56 -18.72 13.18
CA VAL A 85 3.09 -18.32 11.87
C VAL A 85 2.65 -16.89 11.52
N ALA A 86 1.40 -16.55 11.82
CA ALA A 86 0.89 -15.19 11.62
C ALA A 86 1.74 -14.15 12.37
N THR A 87 2.13 -14.48 13.61
CA THR A 87 2.95 -13.63 14.47
C THR A 87 4.39 -13.54 13.95
N GLU A 88 4.98 -14.68 13.59
CA GLU A 88 6.35 -14.78 13.07
C GLU A 88 6.56 -13.92 11.82
N TYR A 89 5.62 -13.97 10.88
CA TYR A 89 5.68 -13.20 9.63
C TYR A 89 4.99 -11.85 9.71
N ALA A 90 4.57 -11.42 10.91
CA ALA A 90 3.91 -10.14 11.16
C ALA A 90 2.70 -9.87 10.22
N ILE A 91 1.85 -10.88 10.01
CA ILE A 91 0.69 -10.79 9.13
C ILE A 91 -0.37 -9.86 9.76
N ARG A 92 -0.63 -8.71 9.11
CA ARG A 92 -1.56 -7.67 9.58
C ARG A 92 -2.89 -7.63 8.82
N GLY A 93 -2.99 -8.39 7.74
CA GLY A 93 -4.16 -8.39 6.87
C GLY A 93 -4.07 -9.52 5.84
N TYR A 94 -5.23 -9.82 5.23
CA TYR A 94 -5.38 -10.97 4.35
C TYR A 94 -5.92 -10.57 2.97
N PRO A 95 -5.51 -11.26 1.89
CA PRO A 95 -4.38 -12.19 1.85
C PRO A 95 -3.04 -11.44 1.89
N ALA A 96 -2.05 -12.00 2.58
CA ALA A 96 -0.66 -11.52 2.54
C ALA A 96 0.19 -12.47 1.72
N ILE A 97 1.08 -11.91 0.89
CA ILE A 97 1.93 -12.69 -0.04
C ILE A 97 3.38 -12.43 0.33
N ILE A 98 4.13 -13.48 0.65
CA ILE A 98 5.53 -13.34 1.05
C ILE A 98 6.37 -14.37 0.29
N LEU A 99 7.48 -13.90 -0.30
CA LEU A 99 8.51 -14.77 -0.83
C LEU A 99 9.60 -14.99 0.24
N LEU A 100 9.85 -16.24 0.55
CA LEU A 100 10.82 -16.71 1.54
C LEU A 100 12.03 -17.27 0.81
N LYS A 101 13.23 -16.78 1.13
CA LYS A 101 14.48 -17.20 0.49
C LYS A 101 15.59 -17.27 1.53
N GLY A 102 15.94 -18.50 1.91
CA GLY A 102 16.78 -18.75 3.08
C GLY A 102 16.13 -18.16 4.34
N GLU A 103 16.87 -17.34 5.07
CA GLU A 103 16.38 -16.66 6.28
C GLU A 103 15.66 -15.32 5.98
N LYS A 104 15.60 -14.90 4.71
CA LYS A 104 14.97 -13.63 4.33
C LYS A 104 13.52 -13.82 3.91
N SER A 105 12.66 -12.88 4.30
CA SER A 105 11.28 -12.75 3.85
C SER A 105 11.08 -11.46 3.07
N TYR A 106 10.31 -11.53 2.00
CA TYR A 106 10.03 -10.42 1.10
C TYR A 106 8.53 -10.31 0.88
N GLU A 107 7.90 -9.30 1.50
CA GLU A 107 6.47 -9.06 1.36
C GLU A 107 6.15 -8.44 0.00
N TYR A 108 5.23 -9.05 -0.74
CA TYR A 108 4.67 -8.49 -1.94
C TYR A 108 3.51 -7.57 -1.59
N LYS A 109 3.65 -6.29 -1.96
CA LYS A 109 2.60 -5.29 -1.74
C LYS A 109 1.90 -4.86 -3.03
N GLY A 110 2.38 -5.27 -4.20
CA GLY A 110 1.85 -4.82 -5.48
C GLY A 110 0.44 -5.31 -5.82
N PRO A 111 -0.04 -5.03 -7.05
CA PRO A 111 -1.35 -5.48 -7.52
C PRO A 111 -1.52 -6.99 -7.42
N ARG A 112 -2.67 -7.47 -6.96
CA ARG A 112 -2.99 -8.91 -6.82
C ARG A 112 -3.35 -9.55 -8.16
N THR A 113 -2.53 -9.34 -9.18
CA THR A 113 -2.65 -9.94 -10.51
C THR A 113 -1.60 -11.01 -10.71
N LYS A 114 -1.89 -12.01 -11.54
CA LYS A 114 -0.93 -13.07 -11.88
C LYS A 114 0.40 -12.50 -12.34
N ASP A 115 0.38 -11.60 -13.32
CA ASP A 115 1.60 -11.06 -13.93
C ASP A 115 2.47 -10.29 -12.93
N GLY A 116 1.85 -9.49 -12.05
CA GLY A 116 2.58 -8.73 -11.02
C GLY A 116 3.27 -9.65 -10.00
N ILE A 117 2.60 -10.72 -9.60
CA ILE A 117 3.15 -11.72 -8.67
C ILE A 117 4.26 -12.53 -9.34
N LEU A 118 4.10 -12.93 -10.60
CA LEU A 118 5.13 -13.62 -11.37
C LEU A 118 6.37 -12.75 -11.56
N GLU A 119 6.20 -11.47 -11.90
CA GLU A 119 7.32 -10.54 -12.04
C GLU A 119 8.07 -10.36 -10.71
N PHE A 120 7.35 -10.14 -9.62
CA PHE A 120 7.93 -10.07 -8.27
C PHE A 120 8.70 -11.34 -7.91
N THR A 121 8.09 -12.50 -8.13
CA THR A 121 8.68 -13.79 -7.81
C THR A 121 9.96 -14.00 -8.61
N ASN A 122 9.90 -13.78 -9.93
CA ASN A 122 11.05 -13.89 -10.81
C ASN A 122 12.16 -12.92 -10.42
N ARG A 123 11.83 -11.70 -10.00
CA ARG A 123 12.80 -10.69 -9.53
C ARG A 123 13.55 -11.17 -8.28
N VAL A 124 12.81 -11.51 -7.22
CA VAL A 124 13.37 -11.74 -5.88
C VAL A 124 13.95 -13.16 -5.72
N ALA A 125 13.38 -14.15 -6.40
CA ALA A 125 13.90 -15.52 -6.38
C ALA A 125 15.30 -15.62 -7.03
N GLY A 126 15.58 -14.79 -8.05
CA GLY A 126 16.87 -14.74 -8.73
C GLY A 126 18.01 -14.11 -7.91
N PRO A 127 19.23 -14.04 -8.46
CA PRO A 127 20.34 -13.31 -7.84
C PRO A 127 19.98 -11.84 -7.59
N VAL A 128 20.42 -11.29 -6.45
CA VAL A 128 20.18 -9.87 -6.08
C VAL A 128 20.72 -8.93 -7.16
N VAL A 129 21.89 -9.23 -7.70
CA VAL A 129 22.48 -8.54 -8.85
C VAL A 129 22.76 -9.55 -9.95
N ARG A 130 22.17 -9.34 -11.12
CA ARG A 130 22.32 -10.23 -12.29
C ARG A 130 23.45 -9.75 -13.19
N SER A 131 24.33 -10.66 -13.60
CA SER A 131 25.45 -10.30 -14.48
C SER A 131 25.02 -10.28 -15.94
N LEU A 132 25.28 -9.17 -16.63
CA LEU A 132 25.13 -9.01 -18.07
C LEU A 132 26.51 -9.20 -18.70
N THR A 133 26.75 -10.37 -19.28
CA THR A 133 28.07 -10.77 -19.81
C THR A 133 28.22 -10.52 -21.31
N SER A 134 27.18 -10.03 -21.99
CA SER A 134 27.20 -9.76 -23.42
C SER A 134 26.26 -8.60 -23.79
N ALA A 135 26.55 -7.92 -24.90
CA ALA A 135 25.71 -6.84 -25.41
C ALA A 135 24.26 -7.30 -25.69
N GLN A 136 24.08 -8.58 -26.06
CA GLN A 136 22.75 -9.17 -26.25
C GLN A 136 21.97 -9.27 -24.93
N LEU A 137 22.62 -9.65 -23.83
CA LEU A 137 21.99 -9.68 -22.51
C LEU A 137 21.63 -8.27 -22.04
N PHE A 138 22.49 -7.28 -22.31
CA PHE A 138 22.19 -5.88 -22.03
C PHE A 138 20.98 -5.38 -22.83
N GLN A 139 20.92 -5.67 -24.13
CA GLN A 139 19.78 -5.32 -24.97
C GLN A 139 18.50 -6.01 -24.49
N HIS A 140 18.59 -7.29 -24.14
CA HIS A 140 17.46 -8.03 -23.58
C HIS A 140 16.97 -7.41 -22.27
N ALA A 141 17.87 -7.07 -21.34
CA ALA A 141 17.51 -6.38 -20.10
C ALA A 141 16.81 -5.04 -20.37
N THR A 142 17.34 -4.25 -21.30
CA THR A 142 16.76 -2.95 -21.71
C THR A 142 15.37 -3.12 -22.35
N SER A 143 15.14 -4.19 -23.12
CA SER A 143 13.85 -4.48 -23.74
C SER A 143 12.78 -5.02 -22.77
N ARG A 144 13.22 -5.67 -21.69
CA ARG A 144 12.35 -6.32 -20.70
C ARG A 144 11.99 -5.43 -19.52
N HIS A 145 12.81 -4.42 -19.25
CA HIS A 145 12.71 -3.62 -18.04
C HIS A 145 12.73 -2.14 -18.39
N ASP A 146 11.64 -1.45 -18.09
CA ASP A 146 11.52 0.01 -18.26
C ASP A 146 12.46 0.79 -17.33
N LEU A 147 12.85 0.18 -16.21
CA LEU A 147 13.76 0.74 -15.22
C LEU A 147 14.63 -0.36 -14.61
N PHE A 148 15.94 -0.16 -14.61
CA PHE A 148 16.87 -1.01 -13.87
C PHE A 148 18.14 -0.26 -13.48
N PHE A 149 18.77 -0.71 -12.40
CA PHE A 149 20.07 -0.22 -11.97
C PHE A 149 21.17 -1.12 -12.51
N LEU A 150 22.31 -0.53 -12.85
CA LEU A 150 23.45 -1.22 -13.42
C LEU A 150 24.74 -0.73 -12.75
N TYR A 151 25.47 -1.67 -12.15
CA TYR A 151 26.87 -1.46 -11.79
C TYR A 151 27.77 -1.78 -12.99
N ILE A 152 28.68 -0.88 -13.32
CA ILE A 152 29.54 -0.98 -14.49
C ILE A 152 30.99 -1.03 -14.00
N GLY A 153 31.71 -2.07 -14.38
CA GLY A 153 33.15 -2.20 -14.12
C GLY A 153 33.57 -3.37 -13.25
N GLY A 154 34.81 -3.30 -12.75
CA GLY A 154 35.51 -4.38 -12.06
C GLY A 154 35.19 -4.52 -10.57
N ARG A 155 36.16 -5.01 -9.79
CA ARG A 155 36.06 -5.06 -8.31
C ARG A 155 36.33 -3.68 -7.73
N SER A 156 35.48 -3.22 -6.81
CA SER A 156 35.64 -1.94 -6.12
C SER A 156 34.86 -1.91 -4.80
N PRO A 157 35.16 -0.99 -3.87
CA PRO A 157 34.32 -0.75 -2.70
C PRO A 157 32.88 -0.38 -3.08
N LEU A 158 32.70 0.40 -4.16
CA LEU A 158 31.40 0.78 -4.71
C LEU A 158 30.57 -0.44 -5.10
N LYS A 159 31.19 -1.52 -5.62
CA LYS A 159 30.50 -2.77 -5.92
C LYS A 159 29.89 -3.39 -4.66
N GLY A 160 30.64 -3.44 -3.57
CA GLY A 160 30.14 -3.98 -2.30
C GLY A 160 28.94 -3.18 -1.78
N LEU A 161 29.04 -1.85 -1.82
CA LEU A 161 27.95 -0.96 -1.45
C LEU A 161 26.71 -1.16 -2.34
N TYR A 162 26.90 -1.22 -3.66
CA TYR A 162 25.83 -1.45 -4.62
C TYR A 162 25.09 -2.77 -4.36
N TYR A 163 25.81 -3.87 -4.07
CA TYR A 163 25.17 -5.16 -3.76
C TYR A 163 24.36 -5.11 -2.46
N LYS A 164 24.81 -4.33 -1.47
CA LYS A 164 24.05 -4.11 -0.23
C LYS A 164 22.76 -3.35 -0.51
N VAL A 165 22.85 -2.21 -1.22
CA VAL A 165 21.69 -1.42 -1.61
C VAL A 165 20.73 -2.24 -2.48
N ALA A 166 21.25 -2.99 -3.46
CA ALA A 166 20.44 -3.87 -4.29
C ALA A 166 19.66 -4.90 -3.44
N ALA A 167 20.24 -5.43 -2.36
CA ALA A 167 19.57 -6.38 -1.49
C ALA A 167 18.40 -5.74 -0.71
N ASP A 168 18.53 -4.46 -0.34
CA ASP A 168 17.49 -3.70 0.36
C ASP A 168 16.35 -3.30 -0.60
N PHE A 169 16.66 -3.04 -1.87
CA PHE A 169 15.70 -2.55 -2.87
C PHE A 169 15.22 -3.61 -3.89
N ILE A 170 15.62 -4.88 -3.76
CA ILE A 170 15.28 -5.96 -4.72
C ILE A 170 13.77 -6.15 -4.89
N ILE A 171 12.98 -5.83 -3.87
CA ILE A 171 11.52 -5.90 -3.93
C ILE A 171 10.91 -4.85 -4.86
N HIS A 172 11.66 -3.78 -5.17
CA HIS A 172 11.17 -2.65 -5.96
C HIS A 172 11.65 -2.72 -7.41
N ASN A 173 12.94 -2.98 -7.65
CA ASN A 173 13.53 -2.88 -8.98
C ASN A 173 14.60 -3.94 -9.26
N TYR A 174 14.93 -4.11 -10.54
CA TYR A 174 15.99 -5.01 -10.98
C TYR A 174 17.36 -4.34 -10.88
N PHE A 175 18.34 -5.11 -10.42
CA PHE A 175 19.73 -4.70 -10.30
C PHE A 175 20.62 -5.63 -11.13
N PHE A 176 21.49 -5.03 -11.93
CA PHE A 176 22.40 -5.72 -12.82
C PHE A 176 23.85 -5.29 -12.57
N SER A 177 24.78 -6.06 -13.11
CA SER A 177 26.19 -5.68 -13.26
C SER A 177 26.69 -6.02 -14.65
N ALA A 178 27.47 -5.16 -15.28
CA ALA A 178 28.11 -5.40 -16.57
C ALA A 178 29.58 -4.95 -16.54
N PRO A 179 30.46 -5.59 -17.31
CA PRO A 179 31.71 -4.97 -17.70
C PRO A 179 31.44 -3.85 -18.73
N GLU A 180 32.39 -2.93 -18.89
CA GLU A 180 32.23 -1.74 -19.74
C GLU A 180 32.08 -2.07 -21.24
N ASP A 181 32.77 -3.13 -21.70
CA ASP A 181 32.77 -3.60 -23.09
C ASP A 181 31.43 -4.17 -23.57
N VAL A 182 30.53 -4.51 -22.65
CA VAL A 182 29.17 -4.98 -22.93
C VAL A 182 28.22 -3.83 -23.28
N LEU A 183 28.55 -2.61 -22.89
CA LEU A 183 27.69 -1.45 -23.11
C LEU A 183 27.68 -1.01 -24.58
N PRO A 184 26.55 -0.50 -25.09
CA PRO A 184 26.50 0.07 -26.42
C PRO A 184 27.32 1.37 -26.46
N LYS A 185 27.87 1.70 -27.64
CA LYS A 185 28.70 2.91 -27.84
C LYS A 185 27.98 4.23 -27.53
N SER A 186 26.65 4.22 -27.45
CA SER A 186 25.83 5.38 -27.05
C SER A 186 25.90 5.68 -25.55
N VAL A 187 26.34 4.72 -24.74
CA VAL A 187 26.56 4.92 -23.30
C VAL A 187 28.00 5.39 -23.11
N THR A 188 28.15 6.63 -22.69
CA THR A 188 29.42 7.30 -22.44
C THR A 188 29.57 7.54 -20.94
N LEU A 189 30.56 6.91 -20.33
CA LEU A 189 30.85 7.05 -18.91
C LEU A 189 32.07 7.94 -18.73
N GLN A 190 32.03 8.84 -17.74
CA GLN A 190 33.18 9.68 -17.41
C GLN A 190 34.25 8.86 -16.68
N GLU A 191 33.82 8.00 -15.75
CA GLU A 191 34.69 7.17 -14.92
C GLU A 191 34.09 5.78 -14.72
N VAL A 192 34.95 4.78 -14.54
CA VAL A 192 34.59 3.40 -14.21
C VAL A 192 35.45 2.96 -13.02
N PRO A 193 34.90 2.33 -11.97
CA PRO A 193 33.54 1.79 -11.87
C PRO A 193 32.45 2.86 -11.65
N ALA A 194 31.27 2.62 -12.20
CA ALA A 194 30.11 3.51 -12.08
C ALA A 194 28.85 2.75 -11.69
N VAL A 195 27.88 3.46 -11.11
CA VAL A 195 26.51 2.98 -10.99
C VAL A 195 25.62 3.88 -11.83
N ALA A 196 24.78 3.28 -12.67
CA ALA A 196 23.82 4.02 -13.49
C ALA A 196 22.43 3.42 -13.34
N VAL A 197 21.41 4.25 -13.50
CA VAL A 197 20.02 3.83 -13.66
C VAL A 197 19.62 4.04 -15.11
N PHE A 198 19.12 2.99 -15.75
CA PHE A 198 18.57 3.05 -17.11
C PHE A 198 17.06 3.16 -17.00
N LYS A 199 16.50 4.23 -17.54
CA LYS A 199 15.05 4.50 -17.55
C LYS A 199 14.70 5.59 -18.54
N ASP A 200 13.43 5.65 -18.93
CA ASP A 200 12.88 6.75 -19.74
C ASP A 200 13.66 6.94 -21.07
N GLY A 201 14.17 5.84 -21.65
CA GLY A 201 14.96 5.84 -22.88
C GLY A 201 16.40 6.38 -22.75
N THR A 202 16.85 6.71 -21.54
CA THR A 202 18.18 7.25 -21.25
C THR A 202 18.80 6.57 -20.01
N TYR A 203 19.91 7.11 -19.52
CA TYR A 203 20.53 6.67 -18.27
C TYR A 203 21.05 7.86 -17.46
N TYR A 204 21.09 7.69 -16.14
CA TYR A 204 21.63 8.66 -15.19
C TYR A 204 22.71 7.98 -14.36
N VAL A 205 23.89 8.60 -14.29
CA VAL A 205 25.04 8.07 -13.56
C VAL A 205 25.07 8.69 -12.17
N TYR A 206 25.24 7.85 -11.15
CA TYR A 206 25.39 8.27 -9.76
C TYR A 206 26.71 9.01 -9.56
N ASN A 207 26.66 10.15 -8.88
CA ASN A 207 27.82 10.93 -8.47
C ASN A 207 27.72 11.24 -6.96
N GLU A 208 28.68 10.77 -6.17
CA GLU A 208 28.64 10.90 -4.71
C GLU A 208 28.67 12.36 -4.22
N GLU A 209 29.34 13.28 -4.94
CA GLU A 209 29.41 14.70 -4.56
C GLU A 209 28.07 15.42 -4.74
N HIS A 210 27.34 15.09 -5.81
CA HIS A 210 26.06 15.72 -6.13
C HIS A 210 24.85 15.00 -5.52
N ASP A 211 24.87 13.67 -5.52
CA ASP A 211 23.73 12.83 -5.16
C ASP A 211 23.79 12.34 -3.70
N GLY A 212 24.93 12.50 -3.02
CA GLY A 212 25.13 12.02 -1.66
C GLY A 212 25.16 10.50 -1.58
N ASN A 213 24.39 9.90 -0.67
CA ASN A 213 24.44 8.46 -0.40
C ASN A 213 23.76 7.63 -1.50
N LEU A 214 24.43 6.56 -1.98
CA LEU A 214 23.90 5.67 -3.02
C LEU A 214 22.51 5.10 -2.71
N SER A 215 22.22 4.75 -1.46
CA SER A 215 20.90 4.24 -1.05
C SER A 215 19.81 5.30 -1.20
N ALA A 216 20.11 6.55 -0.87
CA ALA A 216 19.17 7.67 -1.02
C ALA A 216 18.94 7.98 -2.50
N TRP A 217 20.00 7.95 -3.29
CA TRP A 217 19.92 8.12 -4.75
C TRP A 217 19.12 6.98 -5.40
N VAL A 218 19.35 5.72 -5.04
CA VAL A 218 18.54 4.59 -5.53
C VAL A 218 17.07 4.78 -5.14
N ASP A 219 16.76 5.14 -3.89
CA ASP A 219 15.37 5.39 -3.48
C ASP A 219 14.73 6.54 -4.26
N GLN A 220 15.48 7.59 -4.58
CA GLN A 220 15.00 8.71 -5.39
C GLN A 220 14.76 8.30 -6.85
N GLU A 221 15.67 7.52 -7.42
CA GLU A 221 15.70 7.19 -8.85
C GLU A 221 14.90 5.93 -9.23
N ARG A 222 14.40 5.17 -8.24
CA ARG A 222 13.69 3.89 -8.46
C ARG A 222 12.33 4.01 -9.16
N PHE A 223 11.93 5.21 -9.57
CA PHE A 223 10.71 5.51 -10.31
C PHE A 223 11.03 6.14 -11.65
N ARG A 224 10.19 5.85 -12.64
CA ARG A 224 10.18 6.60 -13.90
C ARG A 224 9.85 8.06 -13.65
N CYS A 225 10.34 8.94 -14.52
CA CYS A 225 9.99 10.36 -14.42
C CYS A 225 8.49 10.57 -14.59
N TYR A 226 7.84 9.77 -15.45
CA TYR A 226 6.40 9.79 -15.69
C TYR A 226 5.86 8.37 -15.88
N PHE A 227 4.80 8.01 -15.16
CA PHE A 227 4.18 6.68 -15.29
C PHE A 227 2.73 6.66 -14.78
N GLN A 228 2.02 5.57 -15.08
CA GLN A 228 0.67 5.35 -14.57
C GLN A 228 0.70 5.03 -13.07
N MET A 229 -0.09 5.75 -12.30
CA MET A 229 -0.27 5.54 -10.87
C MET A 229 -1.68 5.01 -10.60
N ASP A 230 -1.76 4.06 -9.68
CA ASP A 230 -3.01 3.60 -9.08
C ASP A 230 -3.08 4.02 -7.60
N SER A 231 -4.21 3.75 -6.96
CA SER A 231 -4.43 4.05 -5.53
C SER A 231 -3.35 3.46 -4.62
N PHE A 232 -2.82 2.31 -5.00
CA PHE A 232 -1.78 1.60 -4.26
C PHE A 232 -0.42 2.29 -4.38
N THR A 233 -0.01 2.63 -5.60
CA THR A 233 1.21 3.36 -5.91
C THR A 233 1.23 4.70 -5.18
N LEU A 234 0.12 5.45 -5.22
CA LEU A 234 -0.02 6.71 -4.51
C LEU A 234 0.14 6.54 -2.99
N TYR A 235 -0.46 5.50 -2.41
CA TYR A 235 -0.28 5.20 -0.99
C TYR A 235 1.19 4.94 -0.62
N GLN A 236 1.93 4.20 -1.45
CA GLN A 236 3.36 3.97 -1.25
C GLN A 236 4.22 5.24 -1.37
N MET A 237 3.71 6.28 -2.05
CA MET A 237 4.38 7.58 -2.11
C MET A 237 4.14 8.43 -0.85
N GLY A 238 3.20 8.05 0.02
CA GLY A 238 2.88 8.78 1.26
C GLY A 238 4.03 8.92 2.25
N ASP A 239 4.97 7.97 2.22
CA ASP A 239 6.17 7.98 3.07
C ASP A 239 7.27 8.91 2.53
N ARG A 240 7.03 9.62 1.41
CA ARG A 240 8.01 10.46 0.74
C ARG A 240 7.74 11.94 0.93
N THR A 241 8.80 12.73 0.83
CA THR A 241 8.75 14.19 0.88
C THR A 241 8.28 14.85 -0.42
N LYS A 242 8.28 14.11 -1.54
CA LYS A 242 7.87 14.66 -2.85
C LYS A 242 6.37 14.84 -2.94
N LEU A 243 5.96 15.94 -3.57
CA LEU A 243 4.60 16.14 -4.03
C LEU A 243 4.32 15.23 -5.24
N VAL A 244 3.08 14.77 -5.38
CA VAL A 244 2.67 13.95 -6.53
C VAL A 244 1.87 14.82 -7.49
N ALA A 245 2.44 15.11 -8.66
CA ALA A 245 1.77 15.83 -9.73
C ALA A 245 1.11 14.82 -10.68
N LEU A 246 -0.22 14.78 -10.66
CA LEU A 246 -1.01 13.74 -11.28
C LEU A 246 -1.98 14.34 -12.32
N THR A 247 -2.03 13.73 -13.50
CA THR A 247 -3.13 13.94 -14.44
C THR A 247 -4.17 12.84 -14.27
N VAL A 248 -5.43 13.23 -14.08
CA VAL A 248 -6.56 12.30 -13.94
C VAL A 248 -7.30 12.26 -15.27
N LEU A 249 -7.38 11.09 -15.87
CA LEU A 249 -7.83 10.87 -17.25
C LEU A 249 -9.01 9.88 -17.28
N GLU A 250 -9.76 9.85 -18.39
CA GLU A 250 -10.84 8.88 -18.54
C GLU A 250 -10.30 7.45 -18.59
N GLU A 251 -11.07 6.47 -18.12
CA GLU A 251 -10.68 5.05 -18.19
C GLU A 251 -10.71 4.51 -19.62
N LYS A 252 -11.62 5.01 -20.45
CA LYS A 252 -11.85 4.53 -21.82
C LYS A 252 -12.05 5.73 -22.74
N ASN A 253 -11.51 5.61 -23.96
CA ASN A 253 -11.63 6.62 -25.02
C ASN A 253 -11.12 8.01 -24.58
N PRO A 254 -9.80 8.23 -24.57
CA PRO A 254 -9.25 9.49 -24.12
C PRO A 254 -9.73 10.65 -25.00
N SER A 255 -10.22 11.71 -24.35
CA SER A 255 -10.58 12.96 -25.05
C SER A 255 -9.33 13.67 -25.59
N ALA A 256 -9.50 14.60 -26.53
CA ALA A 256 -8.39 15.42 -27.04
C ALA A 256 -7.71 16.20 -25.90
N ASP A 257 -8.51 16.67 -24.93
CA ASP A 257 -8.02 17.33 -23.72
C ASP A 257 -7.19 16.37 -22.85
N SER A 258 -7.62 15.13 -22.67
CA SER A 258 -6.87 14.14 -21.90
C SER A 258 -5.52 13.80 -22.52
N ILE A 259 -5.47 13.65 -23.84
CA ILE A 259 -4.22 13.44 -24.59
C ILE A 259 -3.30 14.66 -24.39
N ARG A 260 -3.85 15.87 -24.45
CA ARG A 260 -3.11 17.11 -24.22
C ARG A 260 -2.55 17.20 -22.81
N TYR A 261 -3.37 16.99 -21.77
CA TYR A 261 -2.93 17.02 -20.36
C TYR A 261 -1.84 15.98 -20.10
N LYS A 262 -2.03 14.76 -20.61
CA LYS A 262 -1.05 13.69 -20.50
C LYS A 262 0.28 14.09 -21.13
N SER A 263 0.24 14.65 -22.34
CA SER A 263 1.42 15.08 -23.09
C SER A 263 2.15 16.26 -22.41
N LEU A 264 1.41 17.26 -21.93
CA LEU A 264 1.98 18.40 -21.19
C LEU A 264 2.72 17.93 -19.93
N MET A 265 2.09 17.07 -19.13
CA MET A 265 2.69 16.56 -17.91
C MET A 265 3.91 15.69 -18.19
N GLU A 266 3.84 14.81 -19.20
CA GLU A 266 4.97 13.98 -19.64
C GLU A 266 6.14 14.82 -20.12
N LYS A 267 5.87 15.87 -20.91
CA LYS A 267 6.88 16.81 -21.38
C LYS A 267 7.56 17.53 -20.21
N VAL A 268 6.80 18.05 -19.24
CA VAL A 268 7.38 18.69 -18.05
C VAL A 268 8.20 17.71 -17.23
N ALA A 269 7.70 16.49 -17.02
CA ALA A 269 8.38 15.46 -16.26
C ALA A 269 9.72 15.03 -16.88
N THR A 270 9.84 15.10 -18.21
CA THR A 270 11.03 14.67 -18.96
C THR A 270 12.00 15.82 -19.25
N GLU A 271 11.52 16.92 -19.84
CA GLU A 271 12.37 18.05 -20.25
C GLU A 271 12.81 18.92 -19.06
N TYR A 272 12.00 19.03 -18.00
CA TYR A 272 12.27 19.84 -16.80
C TYR A 272 12.64 18.99 -15.58
N ARG A 273 13.05 17.74 -15.82
CA ARG A 273 13.39 16.77 -14.78
C ARG A 273 14.36 17.35 -13.75
N ASP A 274 15.49 17.90 -14.18
CA ASP A 274 16.54 18.33 -13.24
C ASP A 274 16.10 19.48 -12.34
N HIS A 275 15.09 20.26 -12.75
CA HIS A 275 14.50 21.31 -11.93
C HIS A 275 13.53 20.77 -10.88
N TYR A 276 12.79 19.69 -11.19
CA TYR A 276 11.69 19.20 -10.35
C TYR A 276 11.90 17.80 -9.74
N LYS A 277 13.00 17.10 -10.06
CA LYS A 277 13.25 15.71 -9.61
C LYS A 277 13.30 15.56 -8.09
N THR A 278 13.55 16.63 -7.35
CA THR A 278 13.60 16.67 -5.89
C THR A 278 12.23 16.92 -5.26
N ASP A 279 11.35 17.62 -5.98
CA ASP A 279 10.13 18.19 -5.42
C ASP A 279 8.88 17.43 -5.86
N PHE A 280 8.87 16.95 -7.10
CA PHE A 280 7.72 16.29 -7.70
C PHE A 280 8.01 14.86 -8.14
N GLN A 281 6.97 14.03 -8.04
CA GLN A 281 6.84 12.79 -8.79
C GLN A 281 5.65 12.94 -9.74
N PHE A 282 5.90 12.78 -11.04
CA PHE A 282 4.88 12.96 -12.06
C PHE A 282 4.25 11.64 -12.48
N GLY A 283 2.96 11.68 -12.80
CA GLY A 283 2.25 10.53 -13.36
C GLY A 283 0.85 10.85 -13.86
N TYR A 284 0.14 9.79 -14.24
CA TYR A 284 -1.27 9.85 -14.62
C TYR A 284 -2.06 8.72 -13.98
N MET A 285 -3.35 8.94 -13.75
CA MET A 285 -4.27 7.94 -13.23
C MET A 285 -5.51 7.88 -14.13
N HIS A 286 -6.01 6.68 -14.36
CA HIS A 286 -7.30 6.46 -15.01
C HIS A 286 -8.41 6.40 -13.96
N GLY A 287 -9.48 7.17 -14.19
CA GLY A 287 -10.59 7.29 -13.26
C GLY A 287 -10.29 8.21 -12.07
N ASN A 288 -11.34 8.75 -11.46
CA ASN A 288 -11.24 9.73 -10.37
C ASN A 288 -11.70 9.18 -9.01
N ASP A 289 -12.16 7.93 -8.89
CA ASP A 289 -12.76 7.39 -7.66
C ASP A 289 -11.88 7.55 -6.42
N TYR A 290 -10.60 7.18 -6.54
CA TYR A 290 -9.64 7.35 -5.45
C TYR A 290 -9.46 8.83 -5.08
N ILE A 291 -9.33 9.69 -6.09
CA ILE A 291 -9.08 11.13 -5.92
C ILE A 291 -10.31 11.81 -5.32
N ASN A 292 -11.52 11.44 -5.74
CA ASN A 292 -12.79 11.89 -5.17
C ASN A 292 -12.86 11.58 -3.67
N GLY A 293 -12.44 10.38 -3.27
CA GLY A 293 -12.29 9.99 -1.87
C GLY A 293 -11.23 10.79 -1.11
N PHE A 294 -10.12 11.15 -1.78
CA PHE A 294 -9.03 11.94 -1.21
C PHE A 294 -9.45 13.39 -0.94
N ILE A 295 -10.05 14.05 -1.95
CA ILE A 295 -10.49 15.46 -1.88
C ILE A 295 -11.84 15.61 -1.16
N MET A 296 -12.58 14.51 -0.94
CA MET A 296 -13.94 14.48 -0.40
C MET A 296 -14.92 15.29 -1.27
N GLY A 297 -14.86 15.05 -2.58
CA GLY A 297 -15.56 15.82 -3.60
C GLY A 297 -15.58 15.08 -4.94
N GLU A 298 -16.00 15.76 -5.99
CA GLU A 298 -16.03 15.24 -7.36
C GLU A 298 -15.03 16.04 -8.20
N LEU A 299 -14.03 15.35 -8.74
CA LEU A 299 -13.04 15.92 -9.64
C LEU A 299 -13.48 15.69 -11.08
N GLU A 300 -13.53 16.76 -11.88
CA GLU A 300 -13.80 16.65 -13.32
C GLU A 300 -12.67 15.89 -14.04
N ILE A 301 -12.99 15.24 -15.15
CA ILE A 301 -12.01 14.53 -15.99
C ILE A 301 -12.05 15.13 -17.40
N PRO A 302 -10.89 15.45 -18.02
CA PRO A 302 -9.55 15.39 -17.43
C PRO A 302 -9.28 16.52 -16.44
N SER A 303 -8.39 16.27 -15.48
CA SER A 303 -7.93 17.30 -14.54
C SER A 303 -6.50 17.08 -14.10
N LEU A 304 -5.89 18.14 -13.57
CA LEU A 304 -4.55 18.13 -13.00
C LEU A 304 -4.64 18.43 -11.51
N ILE A 305 -3.96 17.62 -10.72
CA ILE A 305 -3.91 17.76 -9.27
C ILE A 305 -2.49 17.54 -8.79
N VAL A 306 -2.03 18.38 -7.85
CA VAL A 306 -0.80 18.17 -7.12
C VAL A 306 -1.16 17.77 -5.70
N MET A 307 -0.66 16.63 -5.23
CA MET A 307 -1.01 16.08 -3.93
C MET A 307 0.20 16.05 -2.99
N ASN A 308 -0.03 16.46 -1.75
CA ASN A 308 0.87 16.18 -0.65
C ASN A 308 0.30 15.00 0.16
N MET A 309 0.86 13.82 -0.09
CA MET A 309 0.38 12.57 0.49
C MET A 309 0.63 12.49 2.00
N THR A 310 1.64 13.18 2.54
CA THR A 310 1.97 13.17 3.97
C THR A 310 0.92 13.89 4.82
N ILE A 311 0.41 15.01 4.31
CA ILE A 311 -0.56 15.84 5.06
C ILE A 311 -1.99 15.71 4.54
N ASP A 312 -2.28 14.77 3.63
CA ASP A 312 -3.57 14.65 2.96
C ASP A 312 -4.01 15.96 2.27
N GLY A 313 -3.04 16.72 1.76
CA GLY A 313 -3.23 18.03 1.14
C GLY A 313 -3.20 17.94 -0.38
N TYR A 314 -3.79 18.91 -1.06
CA TYR A 314 -3.71 19.01 -2.51
C TYR A 314 -3.84 20.45 -3.02
N TYR A 315 -3.44 20.65 -4.27
CA TYR A 315 -3.53 21.89 -5.01
C TYR A 315 -4.20 21.62 -6.34
N LEU A 316 -5.07 22.54 -6.75
CA LEU A 316 -5.74 22.53 -8.05
C LEU A 316 -5.36 23.82 -8.78
N PRO A 317 -5.21 23.79 -10.10
CA PRO A 317 -4.98 25.00 -10.87
C PRO A 317 -6.21 25.90 -10.84
N GLU A 318 -6.01 27.23 -10.80
CA GLU A 318 -7.10 28.21 -10.75
C GLU A 318 -7.88 28.29 -12.08
N SER A 319 -7.21 27.99 -13.19
CA SER A 319 -7.76 27.97 -14.54
C SER A 319 -7.35 26.70 -15.28
N LYS A 320 -8.02 26.43 -16.40
CA LYS A 320 -7.61 25.35 -17.30
C LYS A 320 -6.20 25.63 -17.82
N ILE A 321 -5.35 24.62 -17.76
CA ILE A 321 -3.98 24.66 -18.30
C ILE A 321 -4.02 24.20 -19.75
N GLU A 322 -3.51 25.03 -20.65
CA GLU A 322 -3.44 24.75 -22.08
C GLU A 322 -2.00 24.65 -22.59
N THR A 323 -1.05 25.32 -21.93
CA THR A 323 0.34 25.43 -22.36
C THR A 323 1.33 24.83 -21.35
N THR A 324 2.57 24.59 -21.79
CA THR A 324 3.63 24.10 -20.91
C THR A 324 4.03 25.16 -19.89
N GLU A 325 4.04 26.43 -20.32
CA GLU A 325 4.39 27.59 -19.52
C GLU A 325 3.41 27.80 -18.36
N GLU A 326 2.11 27.66 -18.62
CA GLU A 326 1.07 27.69 -17.58
C GLU A 326 1.25 26.56 -16.56
N LEU A 327 1.59 25.35 -17.03
CA LEU A 327 1.86 24.22 -16.14
C LEU A 327 3.08 24.49 -15.25
N LEU A 328 4.17 25.00 -15.83
CA LEU A 328 5.37 25.35 -15.08
C LEU A 328 5.10 26.45 -14.04
N GLN A 329 4.31 27.46 -14.42
CA GLN A 329 3.90 28.52 -13.50
C GLN A 329 3.07 27.97 -12.34
N PHE A 330 2.13 27.07 -12.61
CA PHE A 330 1.35 26.41 -11.57
C PHE A 330 2.24 25.60 -10.62
N LEU A 331 3.13 24.75 -11.14
CA LEU A 331 4.04 23.95 -10.31
C LEU A 331 4.96 24.83 -9.47
N SER A 332 5.50 25.91 -10.04
CA SER A 332 6.32 26.89 -9.31
C SER A 332 5.51 27.57 -8.21
N SER A 333 4.28 27.99 -8.48
CA SER A 333 3.41 28.61 -7.48
C SER A 333 3.06 27.68 -6.31
N VAL A 334 3.06 26.37 -6.53
CA VAL A 334 2.90 25.39 -5.45
C VAL A 334 4.16 25.34 -4.58
N LEU A 335 5.36 25.32 -5.16
CA LEU A 335 6.62 25.31 -4.42
C LEU A 335 6.86 26.62 -3.66
N ASP A 336 6.50 27.75 -4.26
CA ASP A 336 6.62 29.08 -3.66
C ASP A 336 5.56 29.35 -2.57
N GLY A 337 4.60 28.44 -2.39
CA GLY A 337 3.51 28.57 -1.42
C GLY A 337 2.46 29.62 -1.78
N GLN A 338 2.40 30.03 -3.05
CA GLN A 338 1.39 30.96 -3.57
C GLN A 338 0.06 30.25 -3.85
N SER A 339 0.09 28.99 -4.27
CA SER A 339 -1.13 28.21 -4.49
C SER A 339 -1.84 27.87 -3.17
N GLN A 340 -3.18 27.95 -3.17
CA GLN A 340 -3.98 27.59 -2.02
C GLN A 340 -3.88 26.09 -1.70
N LEU A 341 -3.36 25.74 -0.53
CA LEU A 341 -3.40 24.38 -0.01
C LEU A 341 -4.84 24.00 0.39
N LEU A 342 -5.38 22.99 -0.27
CA LEU A 342 -6.68 22.38 0.03
C LEU A 342 -6.50 21.06 0.77
N GLY A 343 -7.58 20.57 1.40
CA GLY A 343 -7.54 19.31 2.15
C GLY A 343 -6.91 19.45 3.55
N GLY A 344 -6.02 18.52 3.89
CA GLY A 344 -5.30 18.47 5.17
C GLY A 344 -5.74 17.35 6.11
N ASN A 345 -4.85 16.97 7.02
CA ASN A 345 -5.05 15.91 8.02
C ASN A 345 -5.50 16.42 9.41
N GLY A 346 -5.90 17.69 9.52
CA GLY A 346 -6.36 18.30 10.77
C GLY A 346 -7.61 17.63 11.36
N PHE A 347 -7.84 17.78 12.67
CA PHE A 347 -8.94 17.10 13.39
C PHE A 347 -10.31 17.29 12.74
N LEU A 348 -10.68 18.53 12.41
CA LEU A 348 -11.94 18.84 11.73
C LEU A 348 -12.05 18.19 10.35
N ARG A 349 -10.92 18.13 9.61
CA ARG A 349 -10.87 17.47 8.29
C ARG A 349 -10.99 15.95 8.43
N ARG A 350 -10.42 15.35 9.47
CA ARG A 350 -10.57 13.92 9.77
C ARG A 350 -12.03 13.57 10.09
N ILE A 351 -12.74 14.41 10.85
CA ILE A 351 -14.19 14.26 11.08
C ILE A 351 -14.94 14.39 9.75
N LYS A 352 -14.66 15.43 8.96
CA LYS A 352 -15.29 15.62 7.64
C LYS A 352 -15.09 14.39 6.75
N ARG A 353 -13.89 13.80 6.73
CA ARG A 353 -13.56 12.60 5.96
C ARG A 353 -14.32 11.37 6.46
N MET A 354 -14.47 11.21 7.77
CA MET A 354 -15.29 10.15 8.36
C MET A 354 -16.76 10.29 7.91
N CYS A 355 -17.34 11.50 7.99
CA CYS A 355 -18.70 11.75 7.54
C CYS A 355 -18.85 11.52 6.04
N TYR A 356 -17.91 12.00 5.22
CA TYR A 356 -17.92 11.77 3.76
C TYR A 356 -17.93 10.28 3.45
N ARG A 357 -17.02 9.49 4.04
CA ARG A 357 -16.96 8.04 3.85
C ARG A 357 -18.26 7.36 4.25
N LEU A 358 -18.82 7.72 5.41
CA LEU A 358 -20.08 7.16 5.90
C LEU A 358 -21.24 7.47 4.95
N LEU A 359 -21.36 8.72 4.48
CA LEU A 359 -22.38 9.12 3.51
C LEU A 359 -22.21 8.43 2.16
N THR A 360 -20.98 8.33 1.64
CA THR A 360 -20.71 7.62 0.39
C THR A 360 -21.03 6.14 0.51
N THR A 361 -20.64 5.49 1.60
CA THR A 361 -20.95 4.07 1.84
C THR A 361 -22.45 3.86 1.94
N ILE A 362 -23.17 4.70 2.66
CA ILE A 362 -24.65 4.62 2.71
C ILE A 362 -25.24 4.79 1.31
N LYS A 363 -24.79 5.78 0.53
CA LYS A 363 -25.29 6.01 -0.83
C LYS A 363 -25.03 4.81 -1.74
N THR A 364 -23.82 4.28 -1.74
CA THR A 364 -23.45 3.12 -2.57
C THR A 364 -24.18 1.86 -2.13
N SER A 365 -24.24 1.58 -0.82
CA SER A 365 -24.93 0.41 -0.28
C SER A 365 -26.45 0.50 -0.49
N TYR A 366 -27.04 1.69 -0.36
CA TYR A 366 -28.46 1.90 -0.62
C TYR A 366 -28.80 1.68 -2.09
N ALA A 367 -27.95 2.12 -3.02
CA ALA A 367 -28.12 1.87 -4.45
C ALA A 367 -28.07 0.36 -4.77
N SER A 368 -27.24 -0.41 -4.07
CA SER A 368 -27.15 -1.87 -4.27
C SER A 368 -28.25 -2.67 -3.55
N ALA A 369 -28.59 -2.30 -2.31
CA ALA A 369 -29.51 -3.03 -1.44
C ALA A 369 -30.21 -2.09 -0.44
N PRO A 370 -31.32 -1.43 -0.83
CA PRO A 370 -31.92 -0.35 -0.04
C PRO A 370 -32.47 -0.83 1.31
N PHE A 371 -33.19 -1.96 1.35
CA PHE A 371 -33.82 -2.47 2.58
C PHE A 371 -32.80 -2.93 3.63
N VAL A 372 -31.77 -3.66 3.20
CA VAL A 372 -30.69 -4.17 4.08
C VAL A 372 -29.87 -3.01 4.63
N THR A 373 -29.57 -2.01 3.80
CA THR A 373 -28.84 -0.80 4.20
C THR A 373 -29.63 -0.02 5.26
N CYS A 374 -30.93 0.23 5.04
CA CYS A 374 -31.76 0.89 6.04
C CYS A 374 -31.75 0.15 7.38
N PHE A 375 -31.88 -1.19 7.38
CA PHE A 375 -31.83 -1.99 8.60
C PHE A 375 -30.48 -1.90 9.33
N LEU A 376 -29.37 -2.07 8.60
CA LEU A 376 -28.01 -2.04 9.14
C LEU A 376 -27.65 -0.71 9.81
N PHE A 377 -28.11 0.42 9.27
CA PHE A 377 -27.78 1.74 9.82
C PHE A 377 -28.82 2.25 10.84
N SER A 378 -30.10 1.88 10.71
CA SER A 378 -31.15 2.32 11.63
C SER A 378 -31.12 1.60 12.98
N LEU A 379 -30.77 0.30 13.01
CA LEU A 379 -30.78 -0.49 14.23
C LEU A 379 -29.74 0.00 15.26
N PRO A 380 -28.45 0.23 14.90
CA PRO A 380 -27.48 0.80 15.83
C PRO A 380 -27.83 2.22 16.26
N LEU A 381 -28.32 3.06 15.33
CA LEU A 381 -28.71 4.44 15.62
C LEU A 381 -29.89 4.48 16.60
N GLY A 382 -30.88 3.61 16.41
CA GLY A 382 -32.02 3.45 17.30
C GLY A 382 -31.61 3.01 18.71
N LEU A 383 -30.71 2.05 18.83
CA LEU A 383 -30.17 1.61 20.13
C LEU A 383 -29.43 2.74 20.86
N VAL A 384 -28.60 3.49 20.14
CA VAL A 384 -27.89 4.65 20.71
C VAL A 384 -28.87 5.72 21.16
N LEU A 385 -29.90 6.03 20.37
CA LEU A 385 -30.94 6.99 20.76
C LEU A 385 -31.71 6.54 22.00
N ILE A 386 -32.02 5.24 22.12
CA ILE A 386 -32.67 4.68 23.32
C ILE A 386 -31.77 4.82 24.55
N ILE A 387 -30.47 4.54 24.42
CA ILE A 387 -29.50 4.69 25.52
C ILE A 387 -29.37 6.16 25.94
N ILE A 388 -29.22 7.08 24.99
CA ILE A 388 -29.14 8.52 25.26
C ILE A 388 -30.43 9.00 25.94
N TRP A 389 -31.59 8.58 25.43
CA TRP A 389 -32.87 8.90 26.04
C TRP A 389 -32.97 8.36 27.47
N GLY A 390 -32.56 7.12 27.72
CA GLY A 390 -32.50 6.54 29.06
C GLY A 390 -31.56 7.27 30.02
N MET A 391 -30.39 7.73 29.55
CA MET A 391 -29.47 8.54 30.36
C MET A 391 -30.01 9.95 30.67
N CYS A 392 -30.66 10.60 29.70
CA CYS A 392 -31.24 11.93 29.88
C CYS A 392 -32.54 11.94 30.71
N THR A 393 -33.24 10.80 30.79
CA THR A 393 -34.47 10.62 31.56
C THR A 393 -34.26 9.90 32.89
N ALA A 394 -33.03 9.47 33.18
CA ALA A 394 -32.67 8.90 34.47
C ALA A 394 -32.80 9.99 35.55
N VAL A 395 -33.88 9.89 36.32
CA VAL A 395 -34.10 10.69 37.52
C VAL A 395 -33.07 10.25 38.57
N PRO A 396 -32.28 11.15 39.17
CA PRO A 396 -31.46 10.78 40.32
C PRO A 396 -32.40 10.40 41.47
N VAL A 397 -32.25 9.18 41.98
CA VAL A 397 -33.01 8.71 43.14
C VAL A 397 -32.43 9.40 44.37
N ASP A 398 -33.10 10.46 44.82
CA ASP A 398 -32.98 10.93 46.21
C ASP A 398 -33.86 10.00 47.06
N ASP A 399 -33.21 9.20 47.91
CA ASP A 399 -33.86 8.43 48.99
C ASP A 399 -34.60 9.41 49.93
N ASP A 400 -35.94 9.32 50.07
CA ASP A 400 -36.56 9.19 51.40
C ASP A 400 -38.09 8.92 51.46
N SER A 401 -38.46 8.09 52.46
CA SER A 401 -39.71 8.02 53.25
C SER A 401 -41.02 7.44 52.65
N GLY A 402 -41.75 6.50 53.31
CA GLY A 402 -41.59 5.86 54.61
C GLY A 402 -42.78 4.97 55.01
N GLU A 403 -42.65 4.19 56.09
CA GLU A 403 -43.78 3.64 56.87
C GLU A 403 -43.38 3.36 58.34
N GLY A 404 -44.20 3.85 59.29
CA GLY A 404 -44.46 3.20 60.59
C GLY A 404 -43.59 3.59 61.81
N ALA A 405 -44.10 4.50 62.65
CA ALA A 405 -43.65 4.72 64.04
C ALA A 405 -44.76 4.37 65.04
N LEU A 406 -44.49 3.55 66.07
CA LEU A 406 -44.70 3.92 67.49
C LEU A 406 -44.26 2.82 68.48
N LEU A 407 -43.24 3.14 69.29
CA LEU A 407 -43.15 3.01 70.76
C LEU A 407 -41.74 2.63 71.23
N ALA A 408 -40.93 3.61 71.59
CA ALA A 408 -40.62 3.95 72.98
C ALA A 408 -39.32 4.79 73.07
N ALA A 409 -39.34 5.78 73.96
CA ALA A 409 -38.17 6.34 74.64
C ALA A 409 -37.20 7.23 73.84
N GLY A 410 -36.56 8.17 74.55
CA GLY A 410 -35.35 8.86 74.11
C GLY A 410 -35.46 10.37 74.00
N ILE A 411 -35.63 11.03 75.14
CA ILE A 411 -35.62 12.48 75.31
C ILE A 411 -34.26 13.09 74.85
N ARG A 412 -34.36 14.19 74.06
CA ARG A 412 -33.49 15.40 73.86
C ARG A 412 -32.07 15.42 74.48
N PRO A 413 -31.09 16.21 73.97
CA PRO A 413 -31.25 17.63 73.55
C PRO A 413 -30.41 18.07 72.31
N GLU A 414 -30.88 19.03 71.50
CA GLU A 414 -30.54 20.47 71.57
C GLU A 414 -29.04 20.79 71.69
N VAL A 415 -28.41 21.33 70.62
CA VAL A 415 -27.28 22.29 70.76
C VAL A 415 -27.29 23.32 69.63
N LYS A 416 -27.22 24.58 70.06
CA LYS A 416 -27.06 25.82 69.29
C LYS A 416 -25.56 26.15 69.12
N GLN A 417 -25.25 26.76 67.96
CA GLN A 417 -24.34 27.90 67.77
C GLN A 417 -22.79 27.79 67.83
N ARG A 418 -22.23 28.29 66.70
CA ARG A 418 -21.23 29.38 66.51
C ARG A 418 -19.71 29.12 66.68
N LYS A 419 -19.03 29.38 65.53
CA LYS A 419 -17.89 30.28 65.23
C LYS A 419 -16.58 30.22 66.06
N GLY A 420 -15.47 30.20 65.31
CA GLY A 420 -14.14 30.72 65.70
C GLY A 420 -13.02 29.87 65.07
N SER A 421 -12.49 30.22 63.89
CA SER A 421 -11.36 31.12 63.61
C SER A 421 -9.96 30.48 63.71
N ALA A 422 -9.30 30.46 62.55
CA ALA A 422 -7.91 30.88 62.31
C ALA A 422 -6.70 29.95 62.59
N GLN A 423 -5.84 29.93 61.55
CA GLN A 423 -4.37 29.92 61.55
C GLN A 423 -3.63 28.60 61.86
N LYS A 424 -2.44 28.25 61.33
CA LYS A 424 -1.55 28.55 60.17
C LYS A 424 -0.22 27.81 60.49
N THR A 425 0.67 27.67 59.50
CA THR A 425 2.14 27.47 59.64
C THR A 425 2.60 25.99 59.71
N ILE A 426 3.17 25.41 58.63
CA ILE A 426 4.60 25.34 58.20
C ILE A 426 5.52 24.72 59.27
N GLU A 427 6.20 23.61 58.95
CA GLU A 427 7.67 23.43 58.97
C GLU A 427 8.14 21.96 58.92
N ALA A 428 9.41 21.82 58.58
CA ALA A 428 10.14 20.69 58.04
C ALA A 428 10.92 19.82 59.07
N LYS A 429 11.44 18.70 58.55
CA LYS A 429 12.78 18.08 58.79
C LYS A 429 13.06 17.19 60.04
N LYS A 430 13.46 15.95 59.71
CA LYS A 430 14.66 15.15 60.14
C LYS A 430 14.72 14.37 61.47
N ASP A 431 15.39 13.21 61.31
CA ASP A 431 16.03 12.27 62.26
C ASP A 431 15.03 11.39 63.06
N ASP A 432 15.12 10.06 63.08
CA ASP A 432 16.27 9.14 63.17
C ASP A 432 16.43 8.09 62.06
#